data_AF-A0A6A5UU99-F1
#
_entry.id   AF-A0A6A5UU99-F1
#
_cell.length_a   1.000
_cell.length_b   1.000
_cell.length_c   1.000
_cell.angle_alpha   90.00
_cell.angle_beta   90.00
_cell.angle_gamma   90.00
#
_symmetry.space_group_name_H-M   'P 1'
#
loop_
_entity.id
_entity.type
_entity.pdbx_description
1 polymer ?
#
loop_
_entity_poly.entity_id
_entity_poly.type
_entity_poly.pdbx_seq_one_letter_code
_entity_poly.pdbx_strand_id
1 'polypeptide(L)'
;MGIHAHQQLSPNPSIHCTPDDPPPRDSTTSSRRLPFTEIAHLEGIDACRRTLVKAFEKEAYFRRVAAEKPHLTEKQRQDRLKWAKLHKDWTDWQWSRVIWTDECSIACGGFRQVYVTRDA
;
A
#
# COMPACT_ATOMS: atom_id res chain seq x y z
N MET A 1 16.39 -35.06 -44.27
CA MET A 1 15.63 -35.34 -43.04
C MET A 1 15.36 -34.01 -42.37
N GLY A 2 14.08 -33.67 -42.25
CA GLY A 2 13.59 -32.30 -42.09
C GLY A 2 13.94 -31.64 -40.75
N ILE A 3 14.11 -30.33 -40.85
CA ILE A 3 14.26 -29.34 -39.78
C ILE A 3 12.89 -28.89 -39.27
N HIS A 4 12.90 -28.41 -38.01
CA HIS A 4 11.85 -27.72 -37.24
C HIS A 4 10.74 -28.55 -36.58
N ALA A 5 10.63 -28.42 -35.25
CA ALA A 5 9.53 -27.61 -34.70
C ALA A 5 9.78 -27.23 -33.23
N HIS A 6 9.67 -25.92 -32.98
CA HIS A 6 9.51 -25.25 -31.69
C HIS A 6 8.53 -25.97 -30.75
N GLN A 7 8.93 -26.16 -29.49
CA GLN A 7 7.98 -26.44 -28.40
C GLN A 7 7.05 -25.23 -28.24
N GLN A 8 5.75 -25.45 -28.42
CA GLN A 8 4.72 -24.43 -28.29
C GLN A 8 4.52 -23.99 -26.84
N LEU A 9 4.44 -22.68 -26.65
CA LEU A 9 3.93 -22.02 -25.46
C LEU A 9 2.43 -22.31 -25.34
N SER A 10 1.99 -22.89 -24.23
CA SER A 10 0.58 -22.87 -23.86
C SER A 10 0.14 -21.41 -23.64
N PRO A 11 -0.95 -20.93 -24.25
CA PRO A 11 -1.44 -19.60 -23.98
C PRO A 11 -1.97 -19.52 -22.55
N ASN A 12 -1.38 -18.60 -21.78
CA ASN A 12 -1.86 -18.08 -20.51
C ASN A 12 -3.37 -17.75 -20.65
N PRO A 13 -4.26 -18.09 -19.68
CA PRO A 13 -5.67 -17.80 -19.81
C PRO A 13 -5.88 -16.30 -20.03
N SER A 14 -6.37 -15.98 -21.23
CA SER A 14 -6.70 -14.63 -21.66
C SER A 14 -7.53 -13.93 -20.58
N ILE A 15 -6.99 -12.81 -20.10
CA ILE A 15 -7.75 -11.83 -19.35
C ILE A 15 -8.82 -11.32 -20.29
N HIS A 16 -10.06 -11.77 -20.11
CA HIS A 16 -11.22 -11.21 -20.77
C HIS A 16 -11.53 -9.86 -20.11
N CYS A 17 -10.79 -8.81 -20.48
CA CYS A 17 -11.14 -7.45 -20.08
C CYS A 17 -12.37 -7.02 -20.87
N THR A 18 -13.50 -6.86 -20.20
CA THR A 18 -14.65 -6.15 -20.75
C THR A 18 -14.38 -4.64 -20.72
N PRO A 19 -15.03 -3.83 -21.57
CA PRO A 19 -14.94 -2.37 -21.52
C PRO A 19 -15.42 -1.75 -20.20
N ASP A 20 -16.17 -2.53 -19.40
CA ASP A 20 -16.75 -2.12 -18.12
C ASP A 20 -16.00 -2.66 -16.89
N ASP A 21 -14.91 -3.40 -17.08
CA ASP A 21 -14.06 -3.79 -15.95
C ASP A 21 -13.34 -2.55 -15.41
N PRO A 22 -13.46 -2.24 -14.10
CA PRO A 22 -12.73 -1.12 -13.52
C PRO A 22 -11.23 -1.35 -13.77
N PRO A 23 -10.49 -0.30 -14.17
CA PRO A 23 -9.08 -0.45 -14.49
C PRO A 23 -8.34 -1.10 -13.32
N PRO A 24 -7.31 -1.93 -13.60
CA PRO A 24 -6.48 -2.53 -12.55
C PRO A 24 -6.08 -1.48 -11.52
N ARG A 25 -6.32 -1.78 -10.23
CA ARG A 25 -6.25 -0.84 -9.10
C ARG A 25 -4.81 -0.52 -8.67
N ASP A 26 -3.91 -0.35 -9.64
CA ASP A 26 -2.48 -0.08 -9.46
C ASP A 26 -1.97 1.14 -10.25
N SER A 27 -2.87 1.96 -10.81
CA SER A 27 -2.54 3.28 -11.36
C SER A 27 -1.98 4.22 -10.27
N THR A 28 -0.67 4.08 -10.09
CA THR A 28 0.31 4.94 -9.42
C THR A 28 0.32 5.01 -7.88
N THR A 29 1.15 4.16 -7.27
CA THR A 29 1.76 4.44 -5.96
C THR A 29 2.41 5.83 -5.87
N SER A 30 2.79 6.40 -7.03
CA SER A 30 3.39 7.74 -7.20
C SER A 30 2.42 8.90 -6.94
N SER A 31 1.22 8.89 -7.54
CA SER A 31 0.25 10.00 -7.44
C SER A 31 -0.25 10.20 -6.00
N ARG A 32 -0.31 9.10 -5.22
CA ARG A 32 -0.72 9.10 -3.83
C ARG A 32 0.11 10.05 -2.94
N ARG A 33 1.39 10.27 -3.26
CA ARG A 33 2.28 11.14 -2.47
C ARG A 33 2.22 12.60 -2.90
N LEU A 34 1.59 12.90 -4.02
CA LEU A 34 1.49 14.25 -4.56
C LEU A 34 0.47 15.09 -3.78
N PRO A 35 0.63 16.42 -3.73
CA PRO A 35 -0.42 17.32 -3.26
C PRO A 35 -1.61 17.33 -4.25
N PHE A 36 -2.79 17.71 -3.76
CA PHE A 36 -4.01 17.76 -4.59
C PHE A 36 -3.87 18.62 -5.84
N THR A 37 -3.05 19.67 -5.79
CA THR A 37 -2.76 20.53 -6.94
C THR A 37 -2.07 19.76 -8.05
N GLU A 38 -1.00 19.03 -7.71
CA GLU A 38 -0.26 18.21 -8.68
C GLU A 38 -1.11 17.06 -9.22
N ILE A 39 -1.91 16.42 -8.35
CA ILE A 39 -2.87 15.41 -8.80
C ILE A 39 -3.86 16.03 -9.81
N ALA A 40 -4.43 17.20 -9.50
CA ALA A 40 -5.35 17.89 -10.39
C ALA A 40 -4.71 18.29 -11.72
N HIS A 41 -3.47 18.81 -11.70
CA HIS A 41 -2.74 19.17 -12.92
C HIS A 41 -2.46 17.97 -13.83
N LEU A 42 -2.12 16.81 -13.26
CA LEU A 42 -1.94 15.58 -14.02
C LEU A 42 -3.22 15.13 -14.73
N GLU A 43 -4.37 15.40 -14.11
CA GLU A 43 -5.70 15.13 -14.67
C GLU A 43 -6.22 16.28 -15.56
N GLY A 44 -5.40 17.31 -15.83
CA GLY A 44 -5.78 18.46 -16.65
C GLY A 44 -6.80 19.39 -16.00
N ILE A 45 -7.00 19.30 -14.69
CA ILE A 45 -7.91 20.13 -13.90
C ILE A 45 -7.14 21.35 -13.36
N ASP A 46 -7.55 22.54 -13.78
CA ASP A 46 -7.07 23.80 -13.20
C ASP A 46 -8.13 24.40 -12.28
N ALA A 47 -7.87 24.38 -10.98
CA ALA A 47 -8.75 24.94 -9.97
C ALA A 47 -7.97 25.37 -8.73
N CYS A 48 -8.51 26.34 -7.99
CA CYS A 48 -7.87 26.77 -6.76
C CYS A 48 -7.88 25.66 -5.70
N ARG A 49 -6.86 25.66 -4.83
CA ARG A 49 -6.67 24.66 -3.76
C ARG A 49 -7.94 24.37 -2.95
N ARG A 50 -8.74 25.39 -2.65
CA ARG A 50 -9.98 25.23 -1.86
C ARG A 50 -11.03 24.40 -2.58
N THR A 51 -11.18 24.62 -3.89
CA THR A 51 -12.09 23.84 -4.73
C THR A 51 -11.61 22.40 -4.83
N LEU A 52 -10.31 22.19 -5.03
CA LEU A 52 -9.73 20.85 -5.06
C LEU A 52 -9.97 20.10 -3.75
N VAL A 53 -9.67 20.70 -2.59
CA VAL A 53 -9.92 20.06 -1.28
C VAL A 53 -11.37 19.63 -1.14
N LYS A 54 -12.34 20.50 -1.46
CA LYS A 54 -13.77 20.16 -1.39
C LYS A 54 -14.16 19.05 -2.36
N ALA A 55 -13.61 19.05 -3.57
CA ALA A 55 -13.87 18.02 -4.57
C ALA A 55 -13.32 16.66 -4.11
N PHE A 56 -12.08 16.62 -3.62
CA PHE A 56 -11.49 15.40 -3.05
C PHE A 56 -12.26 14.91 -1.82
N GLU A 57 -12.67 15.80 -0.92
CA GLU A 57 -13.49 15.43 0.25
C GLU A 57 -14.86 14.87 -0.14
N LYS A 58 -15.49 15.41 -1.19
CA LYS A 58 -16.76 14.91 -1.73
C LYS A 58 -16.62 13.46 -2.22
N GLU A 59 -15.48 13.14 -2.82
CA GLU A 59 -15.12 11.78 -3.25
C GLU A 59 -14.44 10.95 -2.14
N ALA A 60 -14.51 11.41 -0.89
CA ALA A 60 -13.98 10.73 0.29
C ALA A 60 -12.45 10.54 0.30
N TYR A 61 -11.68 11.39 -0.39
CA TYR A 61 -10.23 11.40 -0.35
C TYR A 61 -9.66 12.42 0.64
N PHE A 62 -8.72 11.97 1.46
CA PHE A 62 -8.09 12.76 2.50
C PHE A 62 -6.57 12.63 2.51
N ARG A 63 -5.89 13.71 2.87
CA ARG A 63 -4.44 13.67 3.15
C ARG A 63 -4.19 13.13 4.55
N ARG A 64 -3.33 12.12 4.65
CA ARG A 64 -2.95 11.44 5.90
C ARG A 64 -1.42 11.35 6.00
N VAL A 65 -0.90 11.29 7.22
CA VAL A 65 0.53 11.02 7.44
C VAL A 65 0.83 9.58 7.00
N ALA A 66 1.85 9.41 6.16
CA ALA A 66 2.31 8.12 5.72
C ALA A 66 2.98 7.39 6.88
N ALA A 67 2.47 6.22 7.22
CA ALA A 67 3.15 5.32 8.14
C ALA A 67 4.39 4.76 7.43
N GLU A 68 5.56 4.97 8.03
CA GLU A 68 6.78 4.28 7.63
C GLU A 68 6.63 2.80 8.02
N LYS A 69 6.75 1.91 7.04
CA LYS A 69 6.66 0.47 7.25
C LYS A 69 8.04 -0.13 6.99
N PRO A 70 8.60 -0.92 7.92
CA PRO A 70 9.84 -1.62 7.64
C PRO A 70 9.62 -2.59 6.49
N HIS A 71 10.61 -2.69 5.61
CA HIS A 71 10.58 -3.65 4.52
C HIS A 71 10.76 -5.06 5.11
N LEU A 72 9.81 -5.95 4.85
CA LEU A 72 9.83 -7.32 5.35
C LEU A 72 10.29 -8.28 4.25
N THR A 73 11.39 -8.97 4.52
CA THR A 73 11.82 -10.12 3.72
C THR A 73 10.78 -11.24 3.79
N GLU A 74 10.80 -12.14 2.80
CA GLU A 74 9.89 -13.30 2.79
C GLU A 74 10.04 -14.15 4.06
N LYS A 75 11.28 -14.41 4.49
CA LYS A 75 11.57 -15.12 5.74
C LYS A 75 10.93 -14.44 6.95
N GLN A 76 11.10 -13.12 7.11
CA GLN A 76 10.49 -12.38 8.22
C GLN A 76 8.96 -12.46 8.18
N ARG A 77 8.33 -12.43 7.00
CA ARG A 77 6.88 -12.59 6.87
C ARG A 77 6.43 -13.97 7.34
N GLN A 78 7.14 -15.02 6.95
CA GLN A 78 6.84 -16.40 7.36
C GLN A 78 7.03 -16.61 8.86
N ASP A 79 8.15 -16.14 9.43
CA ASP A 79 8.45 -16.28 10.86
C ASP A 79 7.40 -15.56 11.71
N ARG A 80 7.02 -14.33 11.32
CA ARG A 80 5.96 -13.56 11.99
C ARG A 80 4.60 -14.26 11.90
N LEU A 81 4.24 -14.80 10.73
CA LEU A 81 2.98 -15.51 10.56
C LEU A 81 2.93 -16.80 11.39
N LYS A 82 4.03 -17.55 11.43
CA LYS A 82 4.16 -18.76 12.25
C LYS A 82 4.02 -18.43 13.74
N TRP A 83 4.72 -17.40 14.21
CA TRP A 83 4.64 -16.95 15.59
C TRP A 83 3.21 -16.53 15.97
N ALA A 84 2.56 -15.71 15.14
CA ALA A 84 1.18 -15.27 15.37
C ALA A 84 0.20 -16.46 15.42
N LYS A 85 0.32 -17.43 14.51
CA LYS A 85 -0.53 -18.63 14.51
C LYS A 85 -0.34 -19.49 15.77
N LEU A 86 0.89 -19.61 16.26
CA LEU A 86 1.19 -20.40 17.47
C LEU A 86 0.62 -19.77 18.74
N HIS A 87 0.51 -18.43 18.78
CA HIS A 87 0.08 -17.69 19.96
C HIS A 87 -1.33 -17.12 19.85
N LYS A 88 -2.07 -17.43 18.77
CA LYS A 88 -3.40 -16.86 18.50
C LYS A 88 -4.43 -17.17 19.59
N ASP A 89 -4.31 -18.35 20.21
CA ASP A 89 -5.23 -18.88 21.23
C ASP A 89 -4.67 -18.72 22.65
N TRP A 90 -3.61 -17.93 22.83
CA TRP A 90 -3.07 -17.65 24.16
C TRP A 90 -4.07 -16.87 25.00
N THR A 91 -4.23 -17.34 26.24
CA THR A 91 -5.05 -16.69 27.27
C THR A 91 -4.34 -15.46 27.85
N ASP A 92 -5.12 -14.56 28.46
CA ASP A 92 -4.58 -13.37 29.13
C ASP A 92 -3.52 -13.72 30.20
N TRP A 93 -3.72 -14.84 30.91
CA TRP A 93 -2.75 -15.33 31.89
C TRP A 93 -1.42 -15.77 31.26
N GLN A 94 -1.45 -16.34 30.05
CA GLN A 94 -0.22 -16.68 29.33
C GLN A 94 0.51 -15.42 28.86
N TRP A 95 -0.22 -14.42 28.37
CA TRP A 95 0.35 -13.13 28.01
C TRP A 95 0.97 -12.40 29.20
N SER A 96 0.32 -12.42 30.36
CA SER A 96 0.79 -11.72 31.57
C SER A 96 2.09 -12.27 32.14
N ARG A 97 2.53 -13.46 31.70
CA ARG A 97 3.79 -14.08 32.15
C ARG A 97 4.98 -13.72 31.27
N VAL A 98 4.76 -13.03 30.14
CA VAL A 98 5.83 -12.61 29.25
C VAL A 98 6.39 -11.27 29.72
N ILE A 99 7.70 -11.21 29.95
CA ILE A 99 8.42 -9.96 30.21
C ILE A 99 8.95 -9.45 28.87
N TRP A 100 8.56 -8.24 28.50
CA TRP A 100 8.99 -7.58 27.26
C TRP A 100 10.06 -6.55 27.57
N THR A 101 11.10 -6.51 26.75
CA THR A 101 12.19 -5.52 26.84
C THR A 101 12.47 -4.97 25.45
N ASP A 102 12.65 -3.66 25.33
CA ASP A 102 13.07 -2.99 24.10
C ASP A 102 13.88 -1.74 24.46
N GLU A 103 14.70 -1.27 23.52
CA GLU A 103 15.46 -0.03 23.65
C GLU A 103 14.86 1.03 22.71
N CYS A 104 14.69 2.26 23.19
CA CYS A 104 14.23 3.37 22.35
C CYS A 104 15.19 4.57 22.40
N SER A 105 15.33 5.25 21.26
CA SER A 105 16.08 6.50 21.15
C SER A 105 15.13 7.70 21.21
N ILE A 106 15.43 8.68 22.05
CA ILE A 106 14.65 9.92 22.18
C ILE A 106 15.42 11.05 21.51
N ALA A 107 14.86 11.63 20.45
CA ALA A 107 15.43 12.76 19.74
C ALA A 107 14.66 14.05 20.02
N CYS A 108 15.36 15.15 20.28
CA CYS A 108 14.76 16.46 20.60
C CYS A 108 14.42 17.34 19.37
N GLY A 109 14.36 16.76 18.16
CA GLY A 109 14.10 17.46 16.90
C GLY A 109 12.79 17.01 16.22
N GLY A 110 12.28 17.81 15.28
CA GLY A 110 11.08 17.47 14.51
C GLY A 110 11.36 16.46 13.39
N PHE A 111 10.58 15.39 13.33
CA PHE A 111 10.60 14.46 12.20
C PHE A 111 9.86 15.04 10.98
N ARG A 112 10.39 14.84 9.77
CA ARG A 112 9.69 15.21 8.54
C ARG A 112 8.49 14.28 8.33
N GLN A 113 7.30 14.85 8.22
CA GLN A 113 6.09 14.10 7.90
C GLN A 113 5.91 13.98 6.39
N VAL A 114 5.78 12.75 5.90
CA VAL A 114 5.36 12.47 4.52
C VAL A 114 3.84 12.33 4.52
N TYR A 115 3.16 13.00 3.59
CA TYR A 115 1.72 12.91 3.44
C TYR A 115 1.35 12.06 2.22
N VAL A 116 0.27 11.30 2.35
CA VAL A 116 -0.33 10.49 1.29
C VAL A 116 -1.84 10.75 1.24
N THR A 117 -2.40 10.76 0.04
CA THR A 117 -3.85 10.76 -0.17
C THR A 117 -4.40 9.36 0.06
N ARG A 118 -5.50 9.23 0.81
CA ARG A 118 -6.21 7.96 1.07
C ARG A 118 -7.70 8.18 0.95
N ASP A 119 -8.40 7.19 0.44
CA ASP A 119 -9.85 7.06 0.60
C ASP A 119 -10.21 6.88 2.09
N ALA A 120 -11.45 7.24 2.44
CA ALA A 120 -12.02 7.10 3.78
C ALA A 120 -12.19 5.64 4.20
#